data_AF-A0A972BQI2-F1
#
_entry.id   AF-A0A972BQI2-F1
#
_cell.length_a   1.000
_cell.length_b   1.000
_cell.length_c   1.000
_cell.angle_alpha   90.00
_cell.angle_beta   90.00
_cell.angle_gamma   90.00
#
_symmetry.space_group_name_H-M   'P 1'
#
loop_
_entity.id
_entity.type
_entity.pdbx_description
1 polymer ?
#
loop_
_entity_poly.entity_id
_entity_poly.type
_entity_poly.pdbx_seq_one_letter_code
_entity_poly.pdbx_strand_id
1 'polypeptide(L)'
;MTMKTASVLAFERKLDPSDALLFSGTWKMRDNAQGWLPVAVREKSVRGTISNRLSTKAQDPAKLDAAIENPNLQTVDVATLATGHDTLKVSFTLRVLPGTGHPSACNEPKYREKLISTVSSYVAEYGFLELGYRYACNLANGRFLWRNRIGAEQIVV
;
A
#
# COMPACT_ATOMS: atom_id res chain seq x y z
N MET A 1 -30.00 -6.63 33.72
CA MET A 1 -29.69 -5.50 32.82
C MET A 1 -28.95 -6.03 31.61
N THR A 2 -29.50 -5.83 30.41
CA THR A 2 -28.87 -6.20 29.13
C THR A 2 -27.63 -5.34 28.89
N MET A 3 -26.54 -5.94 28.43
CA MET A 3 -25.30 -5.22 28.11
C MET A 3 -25.51 -4.35 26.87
N LYS A 4 -25.14 -3.07 26.95
CA LYS A 4 -25.21 -2.12 25.83
C LYS A 4 -23.88 -2.09 25.09
N THR A 5 -23.92 -1.98 23.76
CA THR A 5 -22.72 -1.74 22.94
C THR A 5 -22.20 -0.32 23.14
N ALA A 6 -20.88 -0.17 23.21
CA ALA A 6 -20.24 1.14 23.27
C ALA A 6 -20.56 1.98 22.02
N SER A 7 -20.92 3.25 22.20
CA SER A 7 -21.08 4.20 21.09
C SER A 7 -19.78 4.90 20.71
N VAL A 8 -18.77 4.85 21.59
CA VAL A 8 -17.40 5.26 21.31
C VAL A 8 -16.51 4.07 21.58
N LEU A 9 -15.86 3.56 20.54
CA LEU A 9 -14.92 2.45 20.62
C LEU A 9 -13.79 2.66 19.61
N ALA A 10 -12.55 2.66 20.07
CA ALA A 10 -11.37 2.85 19.21
C ALA A 10 -10.25 1.87 19.58
N PHE A 11 -9.50 1.45 18.57
CA PHE A 11 -8.31 0.62 18.69
C PHE A 11 -7.16 1.23 17.89
N GLU A 12 -5.98 1.25 18.47
CA GLU A 12 -4.75 1.56 17.73
C GLU A 12 -4.35 0.37 16.85
N ARG A 13 -3.79 0.65 15.67
CA ARG A 13 -3.21 -0.38 14.80
C ARG A 13 -2.07 -1.13 15.49
N LYS A 14 -1.89 -2.40 15.15
CA LYS A 14 -0.86 -3.27 15.75
C LYS A 14 0.25 -3.68 14.77
N LEU A 15 -0.03 -3.60 13.47
CA LEU A 15 0.96 -3.71 12.41
C LEU A 15 1.23 -2.30 11.91
N ASP A 16 2.46 -1.83 12.11
CA ASP A 16 2.86 -0.46 11.83
C ASP A 16 4.04 -0.45 10.86
N PRO A 17 3.79 -0.46 9.54
CA PRO A 17 4.84 -0.33 8.53
C PRO A 17 5.29 1.13 8.42
N SER A 18 6.58 1.34 8.17
CA SER A 18 7.09 2.62 7.69
C SER A 18 6.75 2.83 6.22
N ASP A 19 6.97 4.05 5.73
CA ASP A 19 7.04 4.27 4.29
C ASP A 19 8.14 3.41 3.68
N ALA A 20 7.87 2.91 2.47
CA ALA A 20 8.81 2.13 1.70
C ALA A 20 9.58 3.02 0.73
N LEU A 21 10.90 3.04 0.87
CA LEU A 21 11.78 3.81 -0.01
C LEU A 21 12.25 2.98 -1.19
N LEU A 22 12.32 3.62 -2.35
CA LEU A 22 12.69 3.01 -3.62
C LEU A 22 14.15 3.35 -3.98
N PHE A 23 14.91 2.32 -4.31
CA PHE A 23 16.29 2.43 -4.78
C PHE A 23 16.48 1.66 -6.08
N SER A 24 17.45 2.05 -6.89
CA SER A 24 17.84 1.36 -8.11
C SER A 24 19.28 0.87 -8.03
N GLY A 25 19.54 -0.28 -8.62
CA GLY A 25 20.87 -0.88 -8.67
C GLY A 25 20.93 -2.01 -9.70
N THR A 26 21.97 -2.84 -9.63
CA THR A 26 22.14 -4.01 -10.49
C THR A 26 21.92 -5.31 -9.71
N TRP A 27 21.25 -6.29 -10.31
CA TRP A 27 20.88 -7.55 -9.64
C TRP A 27 22.10 -8.31 -9.09
N LYS A 28 23.20 -8.27 -9.83
CA LYS A 28 24.48 -8.90 -9.46
C LYS A 28 25.08 -8.34 -8.17
N MET A 29 24.76 -7.10 -7.82
CA MET A 29 25.31 -6.41 -6.66
C MET A 29 24.28 -6.28 -5.52
N ARG A 30 23.20 -7.07 -5.53
CA ARG A 30 22.09 -6.92 -4.57
C ARG A 30 22.50 -7.07 -3.10
N ASP A 31 23.48 -7.92 -2.84
CA ASP A 31 24.02 -8.18 -1.50
C ASP A 31 25.01 -7.09 -1.04
N ASN A 32 25.39 -6.16 -1.94
CA ASN A 32 26.24 -5.02 -1.62
C ASN A 32 25.38 -3.79 -1.28
N ALA A 33 25.48 -3.32 -0.04
CA ALA A 33 24.73 -2.17 0.45
C ALA A 33 25.07 -0.84 -0.27
N GLN A 34 26.27 -0.70 -0.84
CA GLN A 34 26.76 0.56 -1.43
C GLN A 34 26.29 0.79 -2.88
N GLY A 35 25.73 -0.22 -3.56
CA GLY A 35 25.34 -0.15 -4.97
C GLY A 35 23.94 0.40 -5.25
N TRP A 36 23.21 0.86 -4.23
CA TRP A 36 21.81 1.25 -4.33
C TRP A 36 21.64 2.76 -4.28
N LEU A 37 21.15 3.35 -5.37
CA LEU A 37 20.89 4.79 -5.47
C LEU A 37 19.39 5.08 -5.31
N PRO A 38 18.99 6.15 -4.59
CA PRO A 38 17.57 6.53 -4.49
C PRO A 38 16.93 6.74 -5.85
N VAL A 39 15.69 6.27 -6.03
CA VAL A 39 14.91 6.57 -7.23
C VAL A 39 14.28 7.95 -7.08
N ALA A 40 14.79 8.92 -7.85
CA ALA A 40 14.24 10.27 -7.84
C ALA A 40 12.93 10.35 -8.63
N VAL A 41 12.00 11.17 -8.12
CA VAL A 41 10.83 11.62 -8.88
C VAL A 41 11.23 12.82 -9.73
N ARG A 42 10.82 12.82 -10.99
CA ARG A 42 11.07 13.91 -11.94
C ARG A 42 9.83 14.21 -12.75
N GLU A 43 9.68 15.46 -13.14
CA GLU A 43 8.59 15.87 -14.01
C GLU A 43 8.89 15.53 -15.48
N LYS A 44 7.83 15.26 -16.24
CA LYS A 44 7.86 15.29 -17.70
C LYS A 44 6.58 15.87 -18.25
N SER A 45 6.67 16.56 -19.39
CA SER A 45 5.51 16.97 -20.16
C SER A 45 5.00 15.83 -21.04
N VAL A 46 3.69 15.67 -21.12
CA VAL A 46 2.99 14.70 -21.95
C VAL A 46 1.89 15.42 -22.71
N ARG A 47 1.74 15.12 -24.00
CA ARG A 47 0.57 15.50 -24.78
C ARG A 47 -0.42 14.34 -24.73
N GLY A 48 -1.48 14.50 -23.94
CA GLY A 48 -2.52 13.49 -23.76
C GLY A 48 -3.41 13.35 -24.99
N THR A 49 -4.13 12.23 -25.05
CA THR A 49 -5.21 11.97 -26.01
C THR A 49 -6.56 12.05 -25.29
N ILE A 50 -7.64 12.39 -26.01
CA ILE A 50 -9.00 12.29 -25.46
C ILE A 50 -9.46 10.84 -25.55
N SER A 51 -9.39 10.11 -24.43
CA SER A 51 -9.73 8.68 -24.37
C SER A 51 -10.83 8.35 -23.35
N ASN A 52 -11.44 9.36 -22.74
CA ASN A 52 -12.58 9.18 -21.85
C ASN A 52 -13.88 9.04 -22.65
N ARG A 53 -14.89 8.43 -22.03
CA ARG A 53 -16.24 8.43 -22.59
C ARG A 53 -16.76 9.88 -22.65
N LEU A 54 -17.15 10.31 -23.85
CA LEU A 54 -17.74 11.63 -24.07
C LEU A 54 -19.20 11.64 -23.64
N SER A 55 -19.65 12.80 -23.16
CA SER A 55 -21.07 13.02 -22.91
C SER A 55 -21.85 13.07 -24.23
N THR A 56 -23.14 12.72 -24.21
CA THR A 56 -23.98 12.64 -25.42
C THR A 56 -24.06 13.93 -26.23
N LYS A 57 -23.82 15.09 -25.60
CA LYS A 57 -23.79 16.42 -26.26
C LYS A 57 -22.49 16.70 -27.02
N ALA A 58 -21.45 15.89 -26.81
CA ALA A 58 -20.10 16.04 -27.39
C ALA A 58 -19.76 14.94 -28.41
N GLN A 59 -20.76 14.19 -28.88
CA GLN A 59 -20.62 13.13 -29.89
C GLN A 59 -20.77 13.62 -31.33
N ASP A 60 -20.94 14.93 -31.53
CA ASP A 60 -20.89 15.56 -32.86
C ASP A 60 -19.47 15.40 -33.44
N PRO A 61 -19.30 14.72 -34.59
CA PRO A 61 -17.99 14.45 -35.19
C PRO A 61 -17.11 15.69 -35.35
N ALA A 62 -17.68 16.83 -35.75
CA ALA A 62 -16.92 18.06 -35.94
C ALA A 62 -16.37 18.64 -34.64
N LYS A 63 -17.10 18.48 -33.52
CA LYS A 63 -16.63 18.92 -32.18
C LYS A 63 -15.58 17.98 -31.62
N LEU A 64 -15.67 16.70 -31.96
CA LEU A 64 -14.66 15.71 -31.58
C LEU A 64 -13.35 15.99 -32.32
N ASP A 65 -13.39 16.23 -33.62
CA ASP A 65 -12.21 16.54 -34.43
C ASP A 65 -11.52 17.82 -33.92
N ALA A 66 -12.29 18.89 -33.67
CA ALA A 66 -11.76 20.12 -33.06
C ALA A 66 -11.15 19.89 -31.66
N ALA A 67 -11.72 18.99 -30.86
CA ALA A 67 -11.18 18.68 -29.54
C ALA A 67 -9.88 17.86 -29.62
N ILE A 68 -9.72 17.00 -30.63
CA ILE A 68 -8.51 16.20 -30.87
C ILE A 68 -7.35 17.07 -31.35
N GLU A 69 -7.64 18.08 -32.19
CA GLU A 69 -6.62 19.02 -32.67
C GLU A 69 -6.03 19.88 -31.55
N ASN A 70 -6.85 20.20 -30.53
CA ASN A 70 -6.42 20.96 -29.37
C ASN A 70 -5.40 20.18 -28.51
N PRO A 71 -4.19 20.72 -28.28
CA PRO A 71 -3.17 20.00 -27.54
C PRO A 71 -3.55 19.88 -26.05
N ASN A 72 -3.77 18.65 -25.60
CA ASN A 72 -3.98 18.33 -24.18
C ASN A 72 -2.63 18.19 -23.45
N LEU A 73 -1.95 19.32 -23.24
CA LEU A 73 -0.65 19.34 -22.57
C LEU A 73 -0.80 19.14 -21.07
N GLN A 74 0.00 18.24 -20.51
CA GLN A 74 0.01 17.90 -19.10
C GLN A 74 1.45 17.77 -18.62
N THR A 75 1.68 18.01 -17.34
CA THR A 75 2.94 17.68 -16.66
C THR A 75 2.64 16.60 -15.64
N VAL A 76 3.48 15.55 -15.61
CA VAL A 76 3.32 14.41 -14.71
C VAL A 76 4.63 14.05 -14.05
N ASP A 77 4.53 13.51 -12.84
CA ASP A 77 5.66 12.92 -12.13
C ASP A 77 5.95 11.51 -12.62
N VAL A 78 7.23 11.20 -12.79
CA VAL A 78 7.72 9.85 -13.11
C VAL A 78 8.89 9.46 -12.25
N ALA A 79 8.97 8.17 -11.94
CA ALA A 79 10.09 7.53 -11.27
C ALA A 79 10.56 6.36 -12.13
N THR A 80 11.85 6.30 -12.45
CA THR A 80 12.43 5.26 -13.30
C THR A 80 13.77 4.80 -12.72
N LEU A 81 14.18 3.56 -13.02
CA LEU A 81 15.55 3.13 -12.73
C LEU A 81 16.56 4.05 -13.42
N ALA A 82 17.74 4.18 -12.84
CA ALA A 82 18.86 4.86 -13.49
C ALA A 82 19.34 4.05 -14.70
N THR A 83 19.98 4.73 -15.66
CA THR A 83 20.55 4.09 -16.85
C THR A 83 21.57 3.02 -16.44
N GLY A 84 21.43 1.81 -16.97
CA GLY A 84 22.29 0.67 -16.65
C GLY A 84 21.92 -0.07 -15.36
N HIS A 85 20.92 0.40 -14.60
CA HIS A 85 20.32 -0.34 -13.49
C HIS A 85 19.17 -1.20 -14.00
N ASP A 86 19.09 -2.44 -13.51
CA ASP A 86 18.09 -3.43 -13.90
C ASP A 86 17.18 -3.85 -12.75
N THR A 87 17.46 -3.38 -11.52
CA THR A 87 16.79 -3.85 -10.30
C THR A 87 16.25 -2.71 -9.46
N LEU A 88 14.99 -2.86 -9.02
CA LEU A 88 14.35 -2.03 -8.00
C LEU A 88 14.52 -2.69 -6.62
N LYS A 89 15.04 -1.94 -5.64
CA LYS A 89 14.98 -2.30 -4.22
C LYS A 89 13.91 -1.47 -3.52
N VAL A 90 13.09 -2.15 -2.74
CA VAL A 90 12.05 -1.53 -1.89
C VAL A 90 12.37 -1.86 -0.45
N SER A 91 12.53 -0.84 0.40
CA SER A 91 12.95 -1.03 1.79
C SER A 91 12.03 -0.28 2.75
N PHE A 92 11.54 -0.98 3.76
CA PHE A 92 10.72 -0.43 4.85
C PHE A 92 10.97 -1.24 6.13
N THR A 93 10.48 -0.74 7.26
CA THR A 93 10.46 -1.46 8.53
C THR A 93 9.02 -1.75 8.96
N LEU A 94 8.81 -2.79 9.76
CA LEU A 94 7.50 -3.15 10.29
C LEU A 94 7.61 -3.39 11.81
N ARG A 95 6.80 -2.68 12.59
CA ARG A 95 6.62 -2.97 14.02
C ARG A 95 5.35 -3.80 14.24
N VAL A 96 5.45 -4.80 15.11
CA VAL A 96 4.33 -5.60 15.59
C VAL A 96 4.12 -5.27 17.07
N LEU A 97 2.99 -4.64 17.39
CA LEU A 97 2.68 -4.14 18.72
C LEU A 97 1.79 -5.13 19.49
N PRO A 98 1.96 -5.27 20.81
CA PRO A 98 1.11 -6.11 21.65
C PRO A 98 -0.24 -5.42 21.95
N GLY A 99 -1.11 -6.10 22.70
CA GLY A 99 -2.34 -5.50 23.22
C GLY A 99 -3.55 -5.57 22.28
N THR A 100 -3.59 -6.54 21.36
CA THR A 100 -4.82 -6.88 20.64
C THR A 100 -5.96 -7.13 21.64
N GLY A 101 -7.15 -6.59 21.37
CA GLY A 101 -8.31 -6.67 22.27
C GLY A 101 -8.40 -5.56 23.32
N HIS A 102 -7.38 -4.73 23.48
CA HIS A 102 -7.42 -3.57 24.38
C HIS A 102 -7.77 -2.29 23.60
N PRO A 103 -8.97 -1.71 23.81
CA PRO A 103 -9.34 -0.47 23.15
C PRO A 103 -8.59 0.71 23.76
N SER A 104 -8.21 1.68 22.91
CA SER A 104 -7.65 2.97 23.36
C SER A 104 -8.74 3.91 23.89
N ALA A 105 -9.98 3.76 23.41
CA ALA A 105 -11.14 4.43 23.95
C ALA A 105 -12.36 3.50 23.97
N CYS A 106 -13.13 3.49 25.06
CA CYS A 106 -14.41 2.82 25.17
C CYS A 106 -15.28 3.55 26.20
N ASN A 107 -16.48 3.99 25.81
CA ASN A 107 -17.37 4.73 26.70
C ASN A 107 -18.32 3.86 27.53
N GLU A 108 -18.30 2.53 27.34
CA GLU A 108 -19.11 1.60 28.15
C GLU A 108 -18.25 0.57 28.90
N PRO A 109 -18.05 0.71 30.22
CA PRO A 109 -17.15 -0.15 31.01
C PRO A 109 -17.50 -1.63 30.95
N LYS A 110 -18.79 -1.99 31.11
CA LYS A 110 -19.24 -3.38 31.06
C LYS A 110 -18.98 -4.03 29.70
N TYR A 111 -19.15 -3.25 28.63
CA TYR A 111 -18.85 -3.69 27.28
C TYR A 111 -17.33 -3.91 27.10
N ARG A 112 -16.50 -2.98 27.60
CA ARG A 112 -15.04 -3.10 27.57
C ARG A 112 -14.56 -4.36 28.28
N GLU A 113 -15.05 -4.63 29.48
CA GLU A 113 -14.69 -5.82 30.25
C GLU A 113 -15.07 -7.10 29.51
N LYS A 114 -16.30 -7.17 28.98
CA LYS A 114 -16.75 -8.33 28.20
C LYS A 114 -15.93 -8.51 26.93
N LEU A 115 -15.60 -7.43 26.23
CA LEU A 115 -14.77 -7.43 25.03
C LEU A 115 -13.36 -7.96 25.31
N ILE A 116 -12.68 -7.42 26.32
CA ILE A 116 -11.35 -7.87 26.73
C ILE A 116 -11.40 -9.36 27.11
N SER A 117 -12.36 -9.76 27.94
CA SER A 117 -12.54 -11.17 28.31
C SER A 117 -12.75 -12.06 27.10
N THR A 118 -13.59 -11.65 26.15
CA THR A 118 -13.89 -12.44 24.94
C THR A 118 -12.66 -12.59 24.05
N VAL A 119 -11.90 -11.51 23.82
CA VAL A 119 -10.66 -11.58 23.02
C VAL A 119 -9.59 -12.39 23.75
N SER A 120 -9.43 -12.23 25.07
CA SER A 120 -8.50 -13.03 25.86
C SER A 120 -8.85 -14.53 25.81
N SER A 121 -10.14 -14.89 25.86
CA SER A 121 -10.58 -16.28 25.67
C SER A 121 -10.22 -16.81 24.29
N TYR A 122 -10.45 -16.03 23.22
CA TYR A 122 -10.04 -16.41 21.86
C TYR A 122 -8.51 -16.64 21.77
N VAL A 123 -7.70 -15.76 22.36
CA VAL A 123 -6.24 -15.89 22.34
C VAL A 123 -5.78 -17.11 23.12
N ALA A 124 -6.41 -17.40 24.27
CA ALA A 124 -6.08 -18.59 25.06
C ALA A 124 -6.44 -19.90 24.36
N GLU A 125 -7.55 -19.93 23.62
CA GLU A 125 -8.04 -21.13 22.94
C GLU A 125 -7.36 -21.39 21.58
N TYR A 126 -7.17 -20.35 20.76
CA TYR A 126 -6.71 -20.48 19.38
C TYR A 126 -5.34 -19.85 19.11
N GLY A 127 -4.91 -18.91 19.94
CA GLY A 127 -3.74 -18.08 19.69
C GLY A 127 -3.87 -17.20 18.43
N PHE A 128 -2.72 -16.75 17.91
CA PHE A 128 -2.65 -15.91 16.71
C PHE A 128 -1.86 -16.53 15.56
N LEU A 129 -1.61 -17.85 15.61
CA LEU A 129 -0.78 -18.52 14.61
C LEU A 129 -1.31 -18.30 13.19
N GLU A 130 -2.62 -18.44 12.99
CA GLU A 130 -3.24 -18.29 11.67
C GLU A 130 -3.12 -16.85 11.14
N LEU A 131 -3.34 -15.84 12.00
CA LEU A 131 -3.19 -14.44 11.61
C LEU A 131 -1.72 -14.13 11.28
N GLY A 132 -0.79 -14.54 12.15
CA GLY A 132 0.64 -14.37 11.96
C GLY A 132 1.13 -15.02 10.67
N TYR A 133 0.70 -16.25 10.40
CA TYR A 133 1.01 -16.99 9.17
C TYR A 133 0.55 -16.24 7.92
N ARG A 134 -0.70 -15.75 7.90
CA ARG A 134 -1.23 -15.00 6.75
C ARG A 134 -0.51 -13.67 6.55
N TYR A 135 -0.14 -12.97 7.62
CA TYR A 135 0.68 -11.76 7.51
C TYR A 135 2.07 -12.07 6.97
N ALA A 136 2.74 -13.11 7.48
CA ALA A 136 4.03 -13.56 7.00
C ALA A 136 3.99 -13.95 5.50
N CYS A 137 2.95 -14.66 5.07
CA CYS A 137 2.76 -15.00 3.65
C CYS A 137 2.66 -13.77 2.75
N ASN A 138 2.00 -12.70 3.19
CA ASN A 138 1.89 -11.45 2.42
C ASN A 138 3.21 -10.67 2.35
N LEU A 139 4.08 -10.81 3.35
CA LEU A 139 5.45 -10.31 3.28
C LEU A 139 6.28 -11.18 2.32
N ALA A 140 6.31 -12.49 2.56
CA ALA A 140 7.12 -13.44 1.80
C ALA A 140 6.82 -13.44 0.29
N ASN A 141 5.56 -13.27 -0.10
CA ASN A 141 5.17 -13.23 -1.51
C ASN A 141 5.33 -11.84 -2.17
N GLY A 142 5.86 -10.84 -1.44
CA GLY A 142 6.09 -9.50 -1.94
C GLY A 142 4.81 -8.74 -2.33
N ARG A 143 3.65 -9.03 -1.70
CA ARG A 143 2.38 -8.34 -2.03
C ARG A 143 2.48 -6.82 -1.88
N PHE A 144 3.35 -6.35 -1.00
CA PHE A 144 3.65 -4.92 -0.80
C PHE A 144 4.29 -4.23 -2.02
N LEU A 145 4.76 -4.98 -3.03
CA LEU A 145 5.32 -4.41 -4.27
C LEU A 145 4.24 -3.93 -5.25
N TRP A 146 2.97 -4.30 -5.05
CA TRP A 146 1.83 -3.91 -5.91
C TRP A 146 2.14 -4.10 -7.42
N ARG A 147 2.06 -3.03 -8.22
CA ARG A 147 2.29 -3.07 -9.67
C ARG A 147 3.73 -3.40 -10.03
N ASN A 148 4.70 -3.10 -9.16
CA ASN A 148 6.12 -3.42 -9.40
C ASN A 148 6.39 -4.94 -9.39
N ARG A 149 5.44 -5.76 -8.90
CA ARG A 149 5.52 -7.22 -8.95
C ARG A 149 5.20 -7.79 -10.33
N ILE A 150 4.41 -7.08 -11.14
CA ILE A 150 3.87 -7.60 -12.40
C ILE A 150 4.93 -7.46 -13.49
N GLY A 151 5.24 -8.55 -14.19
CA GLY A 151 6.23 -8.57 -15.28
C GLY A 151 7.70 -8.55 -14.82
N ALA A 152 7.97 -8.81 -13.54
CA ALA A 152 9.33 -8.97 -13.03
C ALA A 152 9.90 -10.35 -13.43
N GLU A 153 11.17 -10.39 -13.85
CA GLU A 153 11.88 -11.64 -14.14
C GLU A 153 12.11 -12.46 -12.87
N GLN A 154 12.57 -11.79 -11.80
CA GLN A 154 12.86 -12.39 -10.50
C GLN A 154 12.53 -11.41 -9.37
N ILE A 155 12.08 -11.95 -8.23
CA ILE A 155 11.81 -11.20 -7.01
C ILE A 155 12.41 -11.97 -5.84
N VAL A 156 13.19 -11.26 -5.02
CA VAL A 156 13.69 -11.76 -3.73
C VAL A 156 13.20 -10.78 -2.67
N VAL A 157 12.63 -11.31 -1.60
CA VAL A 157 12.15 -10.58 -0.41
C VAL A 157 13.04 -10.95 0.77
#